data_AF-V9R6J6-F1
#
_entry.id   AF-V9R6J6-F1
#
_cell.length_a   1.000
_cell.length_b   1.000
_cell.length_c   1.000
_cell.angle_alpha   90.00
_cell.angle_beta   90.00
_cell.angle_gamma   90.00
#
_symmetry.space_group_name_H-M   'P 1'
#
loop_
_entity.id
_entity.type
_entity.pdbx_description
1 polymer ?
#
loop_
_entity_poly.entity_id
_entity_poly.type
_entity_poly.pdbx_seq_one_letter_code
_entity_poly.pdbx_strand_id
1 'polypeptide(L)'
;MSYDSLNFYEYYDTYDVDCANCTCDNRVLEEYMSYQSMWKAVILQAIIDSTSNYRRMENKLEKVKATNWLNDFSKDFITVCDFAGYNPLNVQSKTKSIILNNRILNEDKARN
;
A
#
# COMPACT_ATOMS: atom_id res chain seq x y z
N MET A 1 4.53 -7.37 24.47
CA MET A 1 5.61 -6.56 23.86
C MET A 1 4.93 -5.60 22.90
N SER A 2 4.74 -4.37 23.36
CA SER A 2 4.08 -3.28 22.64
C SER A 2 5.18 -2.55 21.88
N TYR A 3 5.13 -2.54 20.55
CA TYR A 3 6.10 -1.77 19.76
C TYR A 3 5.64 -0.32 19.77
N ASP A 4 6.47 0.52 20.39
CA ASP A 4 6.31 1.96 20.54
C ASP A 4 6.20 2.67 19.18
N SER A 5 4.97 3.02 18.82
CA SER A 5 4.65 3.99 17.77
C SER A 5 4.85 5.45 18.22
N LEU A 6 5.75 5.71 19.18
CA LEU A 6 5.91 7.05 19.79
C LEU A 6 7.27 7.70 19.54
N ASN A 7 8.21 7.05 18.85
CA ASN A 7 9.56 7.61 18.69
C ASN A 7 9.75 8.54 17.46
N PHE A 8 8.67 9.09 16.90
CA PHE A 8 8.79 10.17 15.89
C PHE A 8 8.69 11.57 16.50
N TYR A 9 8.30 11.68 17.79
CA TYR A 9 8.09 12.95 18.47
C TYR A 9 9.24 13.41 19.38
N GLU A 10 10.20 12.55 19.72
CA GLU A 10 11.28 12.89 20.69
C GLU A 10 12.61 13.34 20.05
N TYR A 11 12.68 13.57 18.74
CA TYR A 11 13.93 14.04 18.11
C TYR A 11 14.14 15.58 18.12
N TYR A 12 13.16 16.36 18.57
CA TYR A 12 13.20 17.83 18.45
C TYR A 12 13.50 18.63 19.73
N ASP A 13 13.84 17.99 20.85
CA ASP A 13 14.30 18.70 22.05
C ASP A 13 15.82 18.57 22.20
N THR A 14 16.58 19.53 21.64
CA THR A 14 17.83 20.11 22.18
C THR A 14 18.62 20.87 21.11
N TYR A 15 18.11 22.01 20.63
CA TYR A 15 18.96 23.05 20.06
C TYR A 15 18.41 24.42 20.45
N ASP A 16 19.01 25.02 21.50
CA ASP A 16 18.95 26.47 21.72
C ASP A 16 19.58 27.14 20.51
N VAL A 17 18.75 27.58 19.56
CA VAL A 17 19.14 28.41 18.44
C VAL A 17 18.12 29.54 18.32
N ASP A 18 18.48 30.67 18.92
CA ASP A 18 17.87 31.95 18.63
C ASP A 18 18.00 32.27 17.14
N CYS A 19 16.94 32.07 16.34
CA CYS A 19 16.65 32.98 15.23
C CYS A 19 15.23 32.77 14.68
N ALA A 20 14.41 33.82 14.83
CA ALA A 20 13.13 33.97 14.19
C ALA A 20 13.27 33.96 12.65
N ASN A 21 13.09 32.80 12.02
CA ASN A 21 12.64 32.60 10.64
C ASN A 21 12.56 31.09 10.32
N CYS A 22 11.61 30.38 10.94
CA CYS A 22 11.30 29.00 10.56
C CYS A 22 10.40 28.99 9.31
N THR A 23 10.98 29.19 8.13
CA THR A 23 10.42 28.59 6.91
C THR A 23 10.75 27.10 6.95
N CYS A 24 10.07 26.37 7.83
CA CYS A 24 10.10 24.94 7.84
C CYS A 24 9.20 24.42 6.70
N ASP A 25 9.81 23.64 5.81
CA ASP A 25 9.37 22.24 5.68
C ASP A 25 8.18 21.89 4.77
N ASN A 26 7.84 22.70 3.76
CA ASN A 26 6.92 22.24 2.70
C ASN A 26 7.56 21.19 1.77
N ARG A 27 8.86 21.35 1.46
CA ARG A 27 9.56 20.48 0.50
C ARG A 27 9.75 19.04 1.01
N VAL A 28 10.11 18.87 2.28
CA VAL A 28 10.31 17.51 2.86
C VAL A 28 8.97 16.80 2.99
N LEU A 29 7.90 17.52 3.35
CA LEU A 29 6.56 16.97 3.37
C LEU A 29 6.10 16.51 1.98
N GLU A 30 6.34 17.31 0.94
CA GLU A 30 6.06 16.94 -0.46
C GLU A 30 6.84 15.69 -0.89
N GLU A 31 8.13 15.62 -0.56
CA GLU A 31 8.97 14.45 -0.86
C GLU A 31 8.45 13.19 -0.13
N TYR A 32 8.03 13.32 1.13
CA TYR A 32 7.42 12.23 1.88
C TYR A 32 6.09 11.77 1.28
N MET A 33 5.20 12.71 0.92
CA MET A 33 3.92 12.38 0.28
C MET A 33 4.11 11.71 -1.09
N SER A 34 5.11 12.15 -1.86
CA SER A 34 5.49 11.53 -3.13
C SER A 34 5.97 10.09 -2.91
N TYR A 35 6.85 9.88 -1.93
CA TYR A 35 7.34 8.55 -1.57
C TYR A 35 6.20 7.61 -1.16
N GLN A 36 5.29 8.05 -0.30
CA GLN A 36 4.11 7.25 0.07
C GLN A 36 3.22 6.94 -1.15
N SER A 37 3.04 7.91 -2.05
CA SER A 37 2.22 7.75 -3.25
C SER A 37 2.77 6.68 -4.20
N MET A 38 4.10 6.59 -4.31
CA MET A 38 4.77 5.52 -5.05
C MET A 38 4.40 4.14 -4.49
N TRP A 39 4.46 3.95 -3.16
CA TRP A 39 4.11 2.67 -2.54
C TRP A 39 2.62 2.35 -2.63
N LYS A 40 1.75 3.36 -2.56
CA LYS A 40 0.32 3.20 -2.85
C LYS A 40 0.09 2.70 -4.27
N ALA A 41 0.86 3.18 -5.24
CA ALA A 41 0.78 2.72 -6.63
C ALA A 41 1.18 1.25 -6.79
N VAL A 42 2.15 0.75 -6.02
CA VAL A 42 2.52 -0.68 -6.00
C VAL A 42 1.34 -1.54 -5.56
N ILE A 43 0.65 -1.16 -4.47
CA ILE A 43 -0.55 -1.86 -3.99
C ILE A 43 -1.66 -1.82 -5.03
N LEU A 44 -1.89 -0.65 -5.63
CA LEU A 44 -2.89 -0.48 -6.68
C LEU A 44 -2.60 -1.39 -7.88
N GLN A 45 -1.35 -1.46 -8.33
CA GLN A 45 -0.96 -2.32 -9.45
C GLN A 45 -1.22 -3.80 -9.13
N ALA A 46 -0.88 -4.25 -7.92
CA ALA A 46 -1.19 -5.63 -7.50
C ALA A 46 -2.70 -5.92 -7.49
N ILE A 47 -3.53 -4.95 -7.08
CA ILE A 47 -5.00 -5.07 -7.14
C ILE A 47 -5.46 -5.17 -8.61
N ILE A 48 -4.95 -4.31 -9.50
CA ILE A 48 -5.27 -4.35 -10.94
C ILE A 48 -4.89 -5.71 -11.52
N ASP A 49 -3.69 -6.20 -11.25
CA ASP A 49 -3.20 -7.47 -11.79
C ASP A 49 -4.02 -8.65 -11.25
N SER A 50 -4.41 -8.61 -9.98
CA SER A 50 -5.26 -9.65 -9.36
C SER A 50 -6.71 -9.66 -9.89
N THR A 51 -7.22 -8.53 -10.39
CA THR A 51 -8.62 -8.38 -10.85
C THR A 51 -8.76 -8.39 -12.37
N SER A 52 -7.65 -8.32 -13.10
CA SER A 52 -7.65 -8.28 -14.55
C SER A 52 -8.12 -9.61 -15.18
N ASN A 53 -8.79 -9.51 -16.34
CA ASN A 53 -9.25 -10.66 -17.13
C ASN A 53 -8.35 -10.86 -18.34
N TYR A 54 -7.20 -11.49 -18.12
CA TYR A 54 -6.25 -11.71 -19.19
C TYR A 54 -6.59 -12.93 -20.06
N ARG A 55 -6.47 -12.75 -21.38
CA ARG A 55 -6.64 -13.84 -22.36
C ARG A 55 -5.39 -14.72 -22.47
N ARG A 56 -4.19 -14.11 -22.35
CA ARG A 56 -2.90 -14.80 -22.46
C ARG A 56 -2.54 -15.53 -21.16
N MET A 57 -1.92 -16.69 -21.28
CA MET A 57 -1.57 -17.56 -20.14
C MET A 57 -0.54 -16.93 -19.21
N GLU A 58 0.49 -16.27 -19.74
CA GLU A 58 1.53 -15.57 -18.96
C GLU A 58 0.89 -14.58 -17.97
N ASN A 59 -0.06 -13.78 -18.43
CA ASN A 59 -0.74 -12.81 -17.59
C ASN A 59 -1.67 -13.48 -16.55
N LYS A 60 -2.14 -14.72 -16.79
CA LYS A 60 -2.88 -15.47 -15.76
C LYS A 60 -1.96 -15.87 -14.60
N LEU A 61 -0.69 -16.16 -14.88
CA LEU A 61 0.29 -16.44 -13.83
C LEU A 61 0.55 -15.19 -12.98
N GLU A 62 0.70 -14.03 -13.62
CA GLU A 62 0.87 -12.76 -12.90
C GLU A 62 -0.34 -12.42 -12.02
N LYS A 63 -1.56 -12.67 -12.50
CA LYS A 63 -2.78 -12.56 -11.68
C LYS A 63 -2.72 -13.43 -10.42
N VAL A 64 -2.28 -14.69 -10.54
CA VAL A 64 -2.15 -15.61 -9.41
C VAL A 64 -1.06 -15.12 -8.45
N LYS A 65 0.10 -14.70 -8.96
CA LYS A 65 1.19 -14.15 -8.14
C LYS A 65 0.74 -12.92 -7.36
N ALA A 66 0.10 -11.95 -8.03
CA ALA A 66 -0.43 -10.74 -7.39
C ALA A 66 -1.50 -11.08 -6.33
N THR A 67 -2.40 -12.02 -6.64
CA THR A 67 -3.40 -12.49 -5.68
C THR A 67 -2.75 -13.13 -4.46
N ASN A 68 -1.73 -13.97 -4.65
CA ASN A 68 -1.01 -14.60 -3.56
C ASN A 68 -0.27 -13.56 -2.72
N TRP A 69 0.47 -12.66 -3.35
CA TRP A 69 1.19 -11.58 -2.67
C TRP A 69 0.29 -10.73 -1.77
N LEU A 70 -0.91 -10.36 -2.25
CA LEU A 70 -1.91 -9.63 -1.46
C LEU A 70 -2.49 -10.44 -0.27
N ASN A 71 -2.34 -11.76 -0.27
CA ASN A 71 -2.90 -12.66 0.75
C ASN A 71 -1.87 -13.29 1.69
N ASP A 72 -0.59 -13.33 1.30
CA ASP A 72 0.46 -14.11 1.99
C ASP A 72 0.93 -13.48 3.31
N PHE A 73 0.57 -12.22 3.59
CA PHE A 73 1.11 -11.45 4.73
C PHE A 73 2.64 -11.52 4.83
N SER A 74 3.29 -11.63 3.69
CA SER A 74 4.72 -11.72 3.58
C SER A 74 5.37 -10.41 4.04
N LYS A 75 6.65 -10.51 4.47
CA LYS A 75 7.39 -9.37 5.02
C LYS A 75 7.46 -8.19 4.05
N ASP A 76 7.58 -8.47 2.76
CA ASP A 76 7.58 -7.47 1.70
C ASP A 76 6.22 -6.76 1.58
N PHE A 77 5.10 -7.49 1.62
CA PHE A 77 3.76 -6.91 1.62
C PHE A 77 3.54 -5.99 2.83
N ILE A 78 3.95 -6.42 4.02
CA ILE A 78 3.88 -5.61 5.24
C ILE A 78 4.70 -4.32 5.08
N THR A 79 5.95 -4.46 4.60
CA THR A 79 6.84 -3.32 4.37
C THR A 79 6.26 -2.31 3.37
N VAL A 80 5.67 -2.79 2.27
CA VAL A 80 5.01 -1.94 1.28
C VAL A 80 3.80 -1.22 1.88
N CYS A 81 3.00 -1.90 2.70
CA CYS A 81 1.88 -1.27 3.40
C CYS A 81 2.35 -0.18 4.37
N ASP A 82 3.40 -0.46 5.15
CA ASP A 82 3.97 0.50 6.10
C ASP A 82 4.50 1.75 5.38
N PHE A 83 5.24 1.57 4.28
CA PHE A 83 5.72 2.69 3.46
C PHE A 83 4.60 3.44 2.73
N ALA A 84 3.49 2.77 2.41
CA ALA A 84 2.30 3.42 1.87
C ALA A 84 1.46 4.15 2.95
N GLY A 85 1.79 3.99 4.24
CA GLY A 85 1.00 4.53 5.34
C GLY A 85 -0.31 3.80 5.57
N TYR A 86 -0.38 2.51 5.26
CA TYR A 86 -1.57 1.66 5.43
C TYR A 86 -1.35 0.54 6.43
N ASN A 87 -2.42 0.17 7.12
CA ASN A 87 -2.43 -1.06 7.92
C ASN A 87 -2.56 -2.29 7.00
N PRO A 88 -1.62 -3.26 7.05
CA PRO A 88 -1.65 -4.45 6.20
C PRO A 88 -2.95 -5.27 6.28
N LEU A 89 -3.56 -5.38 7.48
CA LEU A 89 -4.82 -6.10 7.69
C LEU A 89 -5.99 -5.43 6.97
N ASN A 90 -6.04 -4.10 7.01
CA ASN A 90 -7.08 -3.33 6.33
C ASN A 90 -6.96 -3.44 4.81
N VAL A 91 -5.73 -3.38 4.28
CA VAL A 91 -5.45 -3.56 2.85
C VAL A 91 -5.89 -4.96 2.42
N GLN A 92 -5.47 -6.00 3.13
CA GLN A 92 -5.84 -7.37 2.78
C GLN A 92 -7.36 -7.57 2.81
N SER A 93 -8.04 -7.13 3.89
CA SER A 93 -9.49 -7.30 4.00
C SER A 93 -10.22 -6.64 2.84
N LYS A 94 -9.85 -5.40 2.48
CA LYS A 94 -10.46 -4.68 1.35
C LYS A 94 -10.17 -5.37 0.02
N THR A 95 -8.93 -5.79 -0.20
CA THR A 95 -8.52 -6.47 -1.43
C THR A 95 -9.24 -7.80 -1.61
N LYS A 96 -9.41 -8.60 -0.55
CA LYS A 96 -10.19 -9.84 -0.59
C LYS A 96 -11.63 -9.59 -1.06
N SER A 97 -12.29 -8.57 -0.51
CA SER A 97 -13.65 -8.18 -0.94
C SER A 97 -13.69 -7.74 -2.40
N ILE A 98 -12.73 -6.94 -2.85
CA ILE A 98 -12.63 -6.48 -4.26
C ILE A 98 -12.47 -7.67 -5.21
N ILE A 99 -11.55 -8.60 -4.92
CA ILE A 99 -11.30 -9.78 -5.75
C ILE A 99 -12.54 -10.68 -5.80
N LEU A 100 -13.21 -10.89 -4.66
CA LEU A 100 -14.44 -11.69 -4.61
C LEU A 100 -15.54 -11.08 -5.49
N ASN A 101 -15.79 -9.77 -5.35
CA ASN A 101 -16.79 -9.06 -6.16
C ASN A 101 -16.45 -9.12 -7.65
N ASN A 102 -15.17 -8.99 -8.02
CA ASN A 102 -14.74 -9.13 -9.40
C ASN A 102 -15.03 -10.53 -9.98
N ARG A 103 -14.82 -11.60 -9.18
CA ARG A 103 -15.16 -12.96 -9.61
C ARG A 103 -16.66 -13.12 -9.89
N ILE A 104 -17.51 -12.66 -8.97
CA ILE A 104 -18.97 -12.71 -9.13
C ILE A 104 -19.40 -11.99 -10.42
N LEU A 105 -18.91 -10.76 -10.63
CA LEU A 105 -19.22 -9.98 -11.84
C LEU A 105 -18.79 -10.66 -13.15
N ASN A 106 -17.69 -11.41 -13.11
CA ASN A 106 -17.21 -12.13 -14.30
C ASN A 106 -18.02 -13.40 -14.57
N GLU A 107 -18.50 -14.08 -13.53
CA GLU A 107 -19.42 -15.21 -13.69
C GLU A 107 -20.77 -14.78 -14.25
N ASP A 108 -21.33 -13.66 -13.77
CA ASP A 108 -22.59 -13.12 -14.27
C ASP A 108 -22.49 -12.74 -15.75
N LYS A 109 -21.35 -12.16 -16.17
CA LYS A 109 -21.07 -11.87 -17.59
C LYS A 109 -20.93 -13.10 -18.47
N ALA A 110 -20.56 -14.26 -17.92
CA ALA A 110 -20.43 -15.49 -18.69
C ALA A 110 -21.77 -16.24 -18.86
N ARG A 111 -22.79 -15.90 -18.05
CA ARG A 111 -24.13 -16.50 -18.08
C ARG A 111 -25.13 -15.75 -18.98
N ASN A 112 -24.83 -14.49 -19.32
CA ASN A 112 -25.61 -13.66 -20.24
C ASN A 112 -25.02 -13.70 -21.66
#